data_AF-A0A9E4QNU8-F1
#
_entry.id   AF-A0A9E4QNU8-F1
#
_cell.length_a   1.000
_cell.length_b   1.000
_cell.length_c   1.000
_cell.angle_alpha   90.00
_cell.angle_beta   90.00
_cell.angle_gamma   90.00
#
_symmetry.space_group_name_H-M   'P 1'
#
loop_
_entity.id
_entity.type
_entity.pdbx_description
1 polymer ?
#
loop_
_entity_poly.entity_id
_entity_poly.type
_entity_poly.pdbx_seq_one_letter_code
_entity_poly.pdbx_strand_id
1 'polypeptide(L)' 'MPTTADAVIIGGGVMGCSILYNLAARGLKNTLLLE' A
#
# COMPACT_ATOMS: atom_id res chain seq x y z
N MET A 1 14.96 -2.84 -4.12
CA MET A 1 13.64 -2.22 -3.95
C MET A 1 13.76 -0.74 -4.31
N PRO A 2 12.71 -0.11 -4.87
CA PRO A 2 12.65 1.34 -5.02
C PRO A 2 12.94 2.01 -3.66
N THR A 3 13.65 3.14 -3.67
CA THR A 3 13.92 3.91 -2.45
C THR A 3 12.76 4.84 -2.08
N THR A 4 11.77 4.96 -2.96
CA THR A 4 10.60 5.83 -2.80
C THR A 4 9.31 5.06 -3.09
N ALA A 5 8.26 5.39 -2.34
CA ALA A 5 6.90 4.91 -2.53
C ALA A 5 5.95 6.10 -2.43
N ASP A 6 4.83 6.06 -3.16
CA ASP A 6 3.76 7.05 -3.05
C ASP A 6 3.04 6.91 -1.70
N ALA A 7 2.92 5.67 -1.23
CA ALA A 7 2.36 5.33 0.08
C ALA A 7 3.00 4.04 0.62
N VAL A 8 3.26 4.02 1.93
CA VAL A 8 3.70 2.83 2.68
C VAL A 8 2.66 2.49 3.73
N ILE A 9 2.16 1.25 3.70
CA ILE A 9 1.21 0.69 4.65
C ILE A 9 2.00 -0.25 5.58
N ILE A 10 1.93 -0.01 6.89
CA ILE A 10 2.57 -0.87 7.90
C ILE A 10 1.49 -1.72 8.57
N GLY A 11 1.62 -3.05 8.47
CA GLY A 11 0.69 -4.08 8.93
C GLY A 11 -0.18 -4.66 7.80
N GLY A 12 -0.12 -5.98 7.60
CA GLY A 12 -0.80 -6.71 6.52
C GLY A 12 -2.14 -7.35 6.88
N GLY A 13 -2.68 -7.05 8.07
CA GLY A 13 -4.03 -7.45 8.45
C GLY A 13 -5.11 -6.93 7.50
N VAL A 14 -6.37 -7.34 7.74
CA VAL A 14 -7.53 -7.00 6.88
C VAL A 14 -7.64 -5.50 6.57
N MET A 15 -7.33 -4.65 7.55
CA MET A 15 -7.35 -3.20 7.37
C MET A 15 -6.23 -2.72 6.46
N GLY A 16 -5.00 -3.23 6.61
CA GLY A 16 -3.86 -2.84 5.79
C GLY A 16 -4.04 -3.24 4.32
N CYS A 17 -4.50 -4.47 4.08
CA CYS A 17 -4.85 -4.93 2.74
C CYS A 17 -6.01 -4.13 2.12
N SER A 18 -7.05 -3.79 2.90
CA SER A 18 -8.18 -2.97 2.43
C SER A 18 -7.75 -1.56 2.03
N ILE A 19 -6.86 -0.94 2.82
CA ILE A 19 -6.27 0.37 2.52
C ILE A 19 -5.45 0.29 1.22
N LEU A 20 -4.55 -0.69 1.09
CA LEU A 20 -3.74 -0.90 -0.11
C LEU A 20 -4.62 -1.07 -1.36
N TYR A 21 -5.64 -1.93 -1.28
CA TYR A 21 -6.57 -2.20 -2.37
C TYR A 21 -7.30 -0.93 -2.81
N ASN A 22 -7.85 -0.17 -1.88
CA ASN A 22 -8.59 1.05 -2.21
C ASN A 22 -7.67 2.15 -2.77
N LEU A 23 -6.44 2.25 -2.30
CA LEU A 23 -5.44 3.17 -2.88
C LEU A 23 -5.09 2.77 -4.32
N ALA A 24 -4.89 1.48 -4.57
CA ALA A 24 -4.66 0.95 -5.91
C ALA A 24 -5.86 1.20 -6.84
N ALA A 25 -7.09 0.98 -6.38
CA ALA A 25 -8.31 1.25 -7.12
C ALA A 25 -8.48 2.74 -7.47
N ARG A 26 -7.96 3.63 -6.63
CA ARG A 26 -7.92 5.09 -6.88
C ARG A 26 -6.76 5.53 -7.77
N GLY A 27 -5.96 4.58 -8.28
CA GLY A 27 -4.92 4.82 -9.27
C GLY A 27 -3.51 5.01 -8.70
N LEU A 28 -3.29 4.83 -7.39
CA LEU A 28 -1.92 4.78 -6.86
C LEU A 28 -1.26 3.48 -7.33
N LYS A 29 -0.07 3.59 -7.92
CA LYS A 29 0.64 2.45 -8.51
C LYS A 29 1.89 2.06 -7.73
N ASN A 30 2.54 3.01 -7.08
CA ASN A 30 3.77 2.77 -6.33
C ASN A 30 3.49 2.70 -4.83
N THR A 31 2.67 1.73 -4.41
CA THR A 31 2.32 1.48 -3.01
C THR A 31 3.05 0.26 -2.46
N LEU A 32 3.50 0.33 -1.21
CA LEU A 32 4.18 -0.76 -0.52
C LEU A 32 3.44 -1.15 0.76
N LEU A 33 3.21 -2.43 0.99
CA LEU A 33 2.75 -2.97 2.26
C LEU A 33 3.90 -3.71 2.93
N LEU A 34 4.15 -3.42 4.20
CA LEU A 34 5.14 -4.09 5.04
C LEU A 34 4.42 -4.77 6.19
N GLU A 35 4.68 -6.06 6.40
CA GLU A 35 4.15 -6.86 7.51
C GLU A 35 5.21 -7.09 8.58
#